data_AF-A0A9D1I5F0-F1
#
_entry.id   AF-A0A9D1I5F0-F1
#
_cell.length_a   1.000
_cell.length_b   1.000
_cell.length_c   1.000
_cell.angle_alpha   90.00
_cell.angle_beta   90.00
_cell.angle_gamma   90.00
#
_symmetry.space_group_name_H-M   'P 1'
#
loop_
_entity.id
_entity.type
_entity.pdbx_description
1 polymer ?
#
loop_
_entity_poly.entity_id
_entity_poly.type
_entity_poly.pdbx_seq_one_letter_code
_entity_poly.pdbx_strand_id
1 'polypeptide(L)'
;MGNAKKIGTAGEELAAEILKGKGYYIITRNFSCPYGEVDIIAVRDRIISFIEVKTRTTEEYGRPAEAVDIKKQKHLRNAARFFLSRYRRRFDGIEFHVMEIEINHIKGLEI
;
A
#
# COMPACT_ATOMS: atom_id res chain seq x y z
N MET A 1 4.76 -21.50 -0.81
CA MET A 1 4.73 -20.02 -0.61
C MET A 1 4.71 -19.75 0.88
N GLY A 2 5.64 -18.95 1.40
CA GLY A 2 5.76 -18.72 2.86
C GLY A 2 4.59 -17.93 3.46
N ASN A 3 4.29 -18.18 4.74
CA ASN A 3 3.15 -17.59 5.45
C ASN A 3 3.16 -16.05 5.43
N ALA A 4 4.33 -15.42 5.53
CA ALA A 4 4.48 -13.96 5.48
C ALA A 4 3.93 -13.33 4.19
N LYS A 5 4.13 -13.99 3.03
CA LYS A 5 3.61 -13.48 1.74
C LYS A 5 2.08 -13.54 1.70
N LYS A 6 1.49 -14.63 2.21
CA LYS A 6 0.02 -14.78 2.28
C LYS A 6 -0.60 -13.72 3.20
N ILE A 7 0.03 -13.47 4.34
CA ILE A 7 -0.39 -12.43 5.29
C ILE A 7 -0.31 -11.04 4.63
N GLY A 8 0.80 -10.72 3.97
CA GLY A 8 0.96 -9.45 3.24
C GLY A 8 -0.12 -9.23 2.20
N THR A 9 -0.39 -10.23 1.35
CA THR A 9 -1.47 -10.16 0.35
C THR A 9 -2.85 -10.00 0.98
N ALA A 10 -3.13 -10.67 2.10
CA ALA A 10 -4.39 -10.51 2.81
C ALA A 10 -4.55 -9.10 3.40
N GLY A 11 -3.46 -8.49 3.89
CA GLY A 11 -3.49 -7.12 4.39
C GLY A 11 -3.67 -6.09 3.28
N GLU A 12 -3.02 -6.28 2.13
CA GLU A 12 -3.25 -5.46 0.93
C GLU A 12 -4.70 -5.54 0.44
N GLU A 13 -5.31 -6.73 0.49
CA GLU A 13 -6.72 -6.92 0.14
C GLU A 13 -7.63 -6.12 1.08
N LEU A 14 -7.43 -6.29 2.38
CA LEU A 14 -8.21 -5.57 3.39
C LEU A 14 -8.02 -4.05 3.30
N ALA A 15 -6.79 -3.59 3.05
CA ALA A 15 -6.51 -2.16 2.82
C ALA A 15 -7.29 -1.62 1.61
N ALA A 16 -7.31 -2.35 0.50
CA ALA A 16 -8.05 -1.95 -0.70
C ALA A 16 -9.56 -1.86 -0.43
N GLU A 17 -10.13 -2.81 0.31
CA GLU A 17 -11.55 -2.79 0.68
C GLU A 17 -11.89 -1.63 1.62
N ILE A 18 -11.04 -1.35 2.62
CA ILE A 18 -11.22 -0.18 3.51
C ILE A 18 -11.17 1.12 2.71
N LEU A 19 -10.23 1.24 1.76
CA LEU A 19 -10.11 2.43 0.91
C LEU A 19 -11.34 2.62 0.03
N LYS A 20 -11.85 1.55 -0.59
CA LYS A 20 -13.11 1.60 -1.35
C LYS A 20 -14.28 2.05 -0.48
N GLY A 21 -14.41 1.50 0.73
CA GLY A 21 -15.44 1.92 1.70
C GLY A 21 -15.32 3.39 2.13
N LYS A 22 -14.12 3.98 2.04
CA LYS A 22 -13.85 5.40 2.28
C LYS A 22 -13.98 6.30 1.04
N GLY A 23 -14.53 5.77 -0.06
CA GLY A 23 -14.79 6.51 -1.29
C GLY A 23 -13.58 6.64 -2.22
N TYR A 24 -12.49 5.91 -1.98
CA TYR A 24 -11.37 5.87 -2.93
C TYR A 24 -11.70 4.98 -4.13
N TYR A 25 -11.36 5.45 -5.33
CA TYR A 25 -11.26 4.61 -6.51
C TYR A 25 -9.87 4.01 -6.60
N ILE A 26 -9.77 2.68 -6.58
CA ILE A 26 -8.50 1.97 -6.73
C ILE A 26 -8.09 2.01 -8.21
N ILE A 27 -6.96 2.65 -8.52
CA ILE A 27 -6.42 2.70 -9.88
C ILE A 27 -5.67 1.41 -10.20
N THR A 28 -4.81 0.98 -9.28
CA THR A 28 -4.09 -0.30 -9.38
C THR A 28 -3.58 -0.73 -8.01
N ARG A 29 -3.34 -2.03 -7.86
CA ARG A 29 -2.63 -2.64 -6.74
C ARG A 29 -1.33 -3.26 -7.24
N ASN A 30 -0.36 -3.46 -6.34
CA ASN A 30 0.91 -4.12 -6.61
C ASN A 30 1.63 -3.53 -7.84
N PHE A 31 1.72 -2.20 -7.89
CA PHE A 31 2.39 -1.51 -8.97
C PHE A 31 3.91 -1.63 -8.80
N SER A 32 4.59 -2.18 -9.81
CA SER A 32 6.04 -2.30 -9.85
C SER A 32 6.61 -1.62 -11.09
N CYS A 33 7.75 -0.95 -10.91
CA CYS A 33 8.50 -0.31 -11.98
C CYS A 33 10.01 -0.40 -11.69
N PRO A 34 10.89 -0.07 -12.65
CA PRO A 34 12.34 -0.12 -12.44
C PRO A 34 12.88 0.72 -11.26
N TYR A 35 12.06 1.63 -10.72
CA TYR A 35 12.46 2.57 -9.68
C TYR A 35 11.86 2.26 -8.30
N GLY A 36 10.99 1.26 -8.20
CA GLY A 36 10.33 0.89 -6.96
C GLY A 36 8.93 0.34 -7.14
N GLU A 37 8.27 0.12 -6.01
CA GLU A 37 6.96 -0.51 -5.90
C GLU A 37 6.00 0.38 -5.10
N VAL A 38 4.71 0.24 -5.38
CA VAL A 38 3.61 0.88 -4.65
C VAL A 38 2.51 -0.16 -4.47
N ASP A 39 2.15 -0.46 -3.23
CA ASP A 39 1.16 -1.50 -2.94
C ASP A 39 -0.23 -1.12 -3.46
N ILE A 40 -0.66 0.14 -3.25
CA ILE A 40 -1.94 0.63 -3.75
C ILE A 40 -1.80 2.05 -4.30
N ILE A 41 -2.31 2.27 -5.51
CA ILE A 41 -2.52 3.60 -6.09
C ILE A 41 -4.02 3.84 -6.17
N ALA A 42 -4.49 4.89 -5.51
CA ALA A 42 -5.92 5.20 -5.43
C ALA A 42 -6.17 6.70 -5.62
N VAL A 43 -7.41 7.07 -5.93
CA VAL A 43 -7.82 8.48 -6.08
C VAL A 43 -9.10 8.74 -5.30
N ARG A 44 -9.16 9.90 -4.64
CA ARG A 44 -10.37 10.46 -4.03
C ARG A 44 -10.36 11.97 -4.19
N ASP A 45 -11.47 12.57 -4.57
CA ASP A 45 -11.60 14.03 -4.73
C ASP A 45 -10.51 14.67 -5.63
N ARG A 46 -10.17 13.99 -6.73
CA ARG A 46 -9.09 14.36 -7.68
C ARG A 46 -7.68 14.38 -7.08
N ILE A 47 -7.49 13.85 -5.87
CA ILE A 47 -6.19 13.66 -5.23
C ILE A 47 -5.75 12.22 -5.43
N ILE A 48 -4.56 12.00 -5.99
CA ILE A 48 -3.97 10.67 -6.14
C ILE A 48 -3.10 10.34 -4.92
N SER A 49 -3.34 9.18 -4.32
CA SER A 49 -2.60 8.67 -3.18
C SER A 49 -1.78 7.45 -3.58
N PHE A 50 -0.49 7.46 -3.22
CA PHE A 50 0.42 6.32 -3.31
C PHE A 50 0.60 5.73 -1.92
N ILE A 51 0.13 4.49 -1.72
CA ILE A 51 -0.11 3.91 -0.41
C ILE A 51 0.75 2.66 -0.27
N GLU A 52 1.55 2.66 0.79
CA GLU A 52 2.28 1.49 1.30
C GLU A 52 1.42 0.80 2.37
N VAL A 53 1.30 -0.53 2.32
CA VAL A 53 0.53 -1.34 3.26
C VAL A 53 1.48 -2.16 4.13
N LYS A 54 1.37 -2.00 5.45
CA LYS A 54 2.11 -2.79 6.43
C LYS A 54 1.16 -3.71 7.17
N THR A 55 1.30 -5.01 6.94
CA THR A 55 0.47 -6.00 7.63
C THR A 55 1.15 -6.45 8.92
N ARG A 56 0.42 -6.42 10.04
CA ARG A 56 0.88 -6.88 11.35
C ARG A 56 0.06 -8.10 11.79
N THR A 57 0.74 -9.08 12.37
CA THR A 57 0.14 -10.17 13.15
C THR A 57 0.52 -9.97 14.62
N THR A 58 -0.39 -10.31 15.52
CA THR A 58 -0.36 -10.02 16.97
C THR A 58 0.88 -10.48 17.76
N GLU A 59 1.80 -11.24 17.14
CA GLU A 59 3.03 -11.73 17.79
C GLU A 59 4.26 -10.82 17.60
N GLU A 60 4.29 -9.90 16.63
CA GLU A 60 5.40 -8.95 16.46
C GLU A 60 5.09 -7.61 17.13
N TYR A 61 5.31 -7.54 18.45
CA TYR A 61 5.37 -6.27 19.16
C TYR A 61 6.68 -5.55 18.85
N GLY A 62 6.64 -4.67 17.83
CA GLY A 62 7.68 -3.70 17.50
C GLY A 62 7.10 -2.28 17.35
N ARG A 63 7.83 -1.29 17.88
CA ARG A 63 7.51 0.15 17.86
C ARG A 63 7.20 0.68 16.42
N PRO A 64 6.46 1.80 16.32
CA PRO A 64 5.38 2.03 15.35
C PRO A 64 5.85 2.35 13.93
N ALA A 65 4.91 2.21 12.99
CA ALA A 65 4.56 2.99 11.79
C ALA A 65 5.47 4.09 11.18
N GLU A 66 6.57 4.53 11.79
CA GLU A 66 7.21 5.81 11.44
C GLU A 66 8.43 5.73 10.53
N ALA A 67 9.08 4.57 10.36
CA ALA A 67 10.17 4.46 9.40
C ALA A 67 9.67 3.75 8.13
N VAL A 68 9.01 4.48 7.24
CA VAL A 68 9.35 4.26 5.82
C VAL A 68 10.76 4.80 5.70
N ASP A 69 11.74 3.91 5.61
CA ASP A 69 13.13 4.32 5.55
C ASP A 69 13.36 5.30 4.37
N ILE A 70 14.43 6.09 4.44
CA ILE A 70 14.73 7.10 3.41
C ILE A 70 14.80 6.48 2.01
N LYS A 71 15.27 5.24 1.90
CA LYS A 71 15.37 4.50 0.63
C LYS A 71 13.98 4.15 0.10
N LYS A 72 13.06 3.69 0.95
CA LYS A 72 11.70 3.32 0.59
C LYS A 72 10.87 4.56 0.25
N GLN A 73 11.06 5.68 0.94
CA GLN A 73 10.47 6.95 0.53
C GLN A 73 10.99 7.40 -0.85
N LYS A 74 12.30 7.24 -1.11
CA LYS A 74 12.89 7.57 -2.41
C LYS A 74 12.33 6.68 -3.52
N HIS A 75 12.19 5.39 -3.28
CA HIS A 75 11.58 4.44 -4.22
C HIS A 75 10.13 4.80 -4.51
N LEU A 76 9.33 5.07 -3.48
CA LEU A 76 7.92 5.43 -3.60
C LEU A 76 7.74 6.72 -4.42
N ARG A 77 8.55 7.75 -4.15
CA ARG A 77 8.54 9.00 -4.95
C ARG A 77 8.94 8.77 -6.40
N ASN A 78 9.91 7.90 -6.68
CA ASN A 78 10.33 7.64 -8.05
C ASN A 78 9.30 6.80 -8.81
N ALA A 79 8.70 5.80 -8.15
CA ALA A 79 7.60 5.03 -8.70
C ALA A 79 6.38 5.93 -9.01
N ALA A 80 6.05 6.86 -8.11
CA ALA A 80 5.00 7.84 -8.33
C ALA A 80 5.27 8.73 -9.55
N ARG A 81 6.50 9.26 -9.69
CA ARG A 81 6.90 10.02 -10.89
C ARG A 81 6.78 9.21 -12.17
N PHE A 82 7.22 7.95 -12.13
CA PHE A 82 7.15 7.05 -13.29
C PHE A 82 5.71 6.71 -13.68
N PHE A 83 4.84 6.51 -12.69
CA PHE A 83 3.41 6.30 -12.89
C PHE A 83 2.76 7.53 -13.52
N LEU A 84 2.96 8.71 -12.93
CA LEU A 84 2.36 9.96 -13.37
C LEU A 84 2.84 10.40 -14.77
N SER A 85 4.07 10.07 -15.17
CA SER A 85 4.55 10.37 -16.53
C SER A 85 3.84 9.56 -17.63
N ARG A 86 3.21 8.45 -17.27
CA ARG A 86 2.44 7.58 -18.17
C ARG A 86 0.94 7.76 -18.03
N TYR A 87 0.48 8.28 -16.90
CA TYR A 87 -0.94 8.45 -16.60
C TYR A 87 -1.44 9.82 -17.11
N ARG A 88 -2.28 9.81 -18.16
CA ARG A 88 -2.70 11.03 -18.87
C ARG A 88 -3.71 11.90 -18.12
N ARG A 89 -4.22 11.48 -16.96
CA ARG A 89 -5.19 12.28 -16.18
C ARG A 89 -4.46 13.27 -15.28
N ARG A 90 -5.06 14.45 -15.11
CA ARG A 90 -4.61 15.46 -14.15
C ARG A 90 -5.24 15.19 -12.78
N PHE A 91 -4.46 15.44 -11.73
CA PHE A 91 -4.87 15.39 -10.34
C PHE A 91 -4.61 16.74 -9.68
N ASP A 92 -5.42 17.12 -8.71
CA ASP A 92 -5.32 18.39 -7.99
C ASP A 92 -4.25 18.33 -6.88
N GLY A 93 -3.86 17.12 -6.48
CA GLY A 93 -2.85 16.88 -5.46
C GLY A 93 -2.28 15.46 -5.50
N ILE A 94 -1.13 15.28 -4.85
CA ILE A 94 -0.45 13.99 -4.69
C ILE A 94 -0.19 13.78 -3.20
N GLU A 95 -0.58 12.61 -2.70
CA GLU A 95 -0.37 12.20 -1.31
C GLU A 95 0.40 10.88 -1.23
N PHE A 96 1.13 10.70 -0.14
CA PHE A 96 1.83 9.46 0.18
C PHE A 96 1.37 8.97 1.55
N HIS A 97 0.87 7.75 1.63
CA HIS A 97 0.32 7.18 2.86
C HIS A 97 1.00 5.88 3.24
N VAL A 98 1.02 5.61 4.53
CA VAL A 98 1.32 4.28 5.09
C VAL A 98 0.07 3.81 5.81
N MET A 99 -0.43 2.64 5.43
CA MET A 99 -1.60 2.04 6.04
C MET A 99 -1.16 0.78 6.78
N GLU A 100 -1.31 0.79 8.10
CA GLU A 100 -1.09 -0.40 8.91
C GLU A 100 -2.38 -1.21 8.97
N ILE A 101 -2.27 -2.50 8.70
CA ILE A 101 -3.37 -3.46 8.73
C ILE A 101 -3.05 -4.53 9.76
N GLU A 102 -3.82 -4.57 10.83
CA GLU A 102 -3.73 -5.63 11.82
C GLU A 102 -4.66 -6.78 11.43
N ILE A 103 -4.07 -7.96 11.20
CA ILE A 103 -4.85 -9.18 10.98
C ILE A 103 -4.84 -9.96 12.28
N ASN A 104 -5.93 -9.82 13.03
CA ASN A 104 -6.19 -10.60 14.23
C ASN A 104 -6.49 -12.05 13.82
N HIS A 105 -5.45 -12.89 13.90
CA HIS A 105 -5.47 -14.35 13.78
C HIS A 105 -6.26 -14.89 12.57
N ILE A 106 -5.55 -15.23 11.49
CA ILE A 106 -6.10 -16.11 10.44
C ILE A 106 -6.24 -17.52 11.05
N LYS A 107 -7.37 -17.80 11.71
CA LYS A 107 -7.75 -19.18 12.03
C LYS A 107 -7.90 -19.94 10.70
N GLY A 108 -6.99 -20.89 10.42
CA GLY A 108 -7.20 -21.86 9.33
C GLY A 108 -6.04 -22.15 8.36
N LEU A 109 -4.78 -21.87 8.72
CA LEU A 109 -3.63 -22.41 7.97
C LEU A 109 -2.86 -23.38 8.88
N GLU A 110 -3.41 -24.58 9.02
CA GLU A 110 -2.60 -25.75 9.39
C GLU A 110 -1.60 -26.01 8.24
N ILE A 111 -0.33 -26.22 8.61
CA ILE A 111 0.76 -26.62 7.71
C ILE A 111 0.84 -28.15 7.71
#